data_AF-A0AAW9FUG8-F1
#
_entry.id   AF-A0AAW9FUG8-F1
#
_cell.length_a   1.000
_cell.length_b   1.000
_cell.length_c   1.000
_cell.angle_alpha   90.00
_cell.angle_beta   90.00
_cell.angle_gamma   90.00
#
_symmetry.space_group_name_H-M   'P 1'
#
loop_
_entity.id
_entity.type
_entity.pdbx_description
1 polymer ?
#
loop_
_entity_poly.entity_id
_entity_poly.type
_entity_poly.pdbx_seq_one_letter_code
_entity_poly.pdbx_strand_id
1 'polypeptide(L)' 'MTVEEFLKTEKTLNLAKIASEMYPNNKAASSYLINKLNQNDNRKFTKKDAEKAMEVLKRLSIGIINLTLE' A
#
# COMPACT_ATOMS: atom_id res chain seq x y z
N MET A 1 8.20 13.04 -4.58
CA MET A 1 7.22 12.28 -3.78
C MET A 1 7.78 10.90 -3.51
N THR A 2 7.88 10.50 -2.25
CA THR A 2 8.24 9.14 -1.84
C THR A 2 7.02 8.22 -1.87
N VAL A 3 7.24 6.89 -1.79
CA VAL A 3 6.13 5.93 -1.69
C VAL A 3 5.30 6.19 -0.43
N GLU A 4 5.97 6.48 0.70
CA GLU A 4 5.29 6.78 1.95
C GLU A 4 4.40 8.04 1.83
N GLU A 5 4.93 9.10 1.23
CA GLU A 5 4.17 10.34 0.98
C GLU A 5 2.97 10.06 0.07
N PHE A 6 3.16 9.32 -1.03
CA PHE A 6 2.07 8.97 -1.94
C PHE A 6 0.95 8.20 -1.24
N LEU A 7 1.30 7.20 -0.42
CA LEU A 7 0.34 6.41 0.35
C LEU A 7 -0.42 7.26 1.40
N LYS A 8 0.15 8.37 1.87
CA LYS A 8 -0.48 9.29 2.84
C LYS A 8 -1.39 10.32 2.18
N THR A 9 -1.07 10.76 0.97
CA THR A 9 -1.74 11.91 0.35
C THR A 9 -2.83 11.52 -0.65
N GLU A 10 -2.72 10.36 -1.30
CA GLU A 10 -3.65 9.95 -2.34
C GLU A 10 -4.96 9.39 -1.76
N LYS A 11 -6.00 10.23 -1.67
CA LYS A 11 -7.30 9.88 -1.07
C LYS A 11 -8.07 8.84 -1.86
N THR A 12 -7.82 8.72 -3.16
CA THR A 12 -8.52 7.76 -4.03
C THR A 12 -7.95 6.35 -3.92
N LEU A 13 -6.77 6.20 -3.30
CA LEU A 13 -6.11 4.93 -3.16
C LEU A 13 -6.82 4.05 -2.12
N ASN A 14 -7.20 2.85 -2.53
CA ASN A 14 -7.70 1.85 -1.59
C ASN A 14 -6.55 1.23 -0.78
N LEU A 15 -6.16 1.90 0.32
CA LEU A 15 -5.09 1.45 1.22
C LEU A 15 -5.36 0.07 1.83
N ALA A 16 -6.62 -0.32 2.05
CA ALA A 16 -6.94 -1.64 2.57
C ALA A 16 -6.54 -2.75 1.59
N LYS A 17 -6.80 -2.54 0.28
CA LYS A 17 -6.35 -3.48 -0.76
C LYS A 17 -4.84 -3.54 -0.84
N ILE A 18 -4.15 -2.40 -0.86
CA ILE A 18 -2.68 -2.35 -0.86
C ILE A 18 -2.11 -3.13 0.34
N ALA A 19 -2.63 -2.87 1.53
CA ALA A 19 -2.16 -3.53 2.74
C ALA A 19 -2.38 -5.04 2.70
N SER A 20 -3.54 -5.51 2.20
CA SER A 20 -3.83 -6.95 2.09
C SER A 20 -2.85 -7.68 1.17
N GLU A 21 -2.40 -7.01 0.10
CA GLU A 21 -1.41 -7.55 -0.83
C GLU A 21 0.01 -7.50 -0.26
N MET A 22 0.36 -6.46 0.51
CA MET A 22 1.66 -6.36 1.17
C MET A 22 1.83 -7.37 2.32
N TYR A 23 0.73 -7.68 3.02
CA TYR A 23 0.71 -8.51 4.23
C TYR A 23 -0.40 -9.59 4.16
N PRO A 24 -0.31 -10.58 3.25
CA PRO A 24 -1.41 -11.50 2.93
C PRO A 24 -1.87 -12.37 4.11
N ASN A 25 -0.97 -12.66 5.05
CA ASN A 25 -1.28 -13.48 6.23
C ASN A 25 -1.69 -12.63 7.46
N ASN A 26 -1.81 -11.31 7.31
CA ASN A 26 -2.16 -10.41 8.41
C ASN A 26 -3.64 -10.00 8.31
N LYS A 27 -4.49 -10.56 9.18
CA LYS A 27 -5.92 -10.21 9.26
C LYS A 27 -6.16 -8.72 9.56
N ALA A 28 -5.19 -8.05 10.18
CA ALA A 28 -5.23 -6.62 10.50
C ALA A 28 -4.32 -5.79 9.57
N ALA A 29 -4.05 -6.26 8.35
CA ALA A 29 -3.12 -5.64 7.41
C ALA A 29 -3.38 -4.13 7.21
N SER A 30 -4.65 -3.74 7.03
CA SER A 30 -5.03 -2.34 6.83
C SER A 30 -4.61 -1.46 8.02
N SER A 31 -5.05 -1.81 9.24
CA SER A 31 -4.65 -1.09 10.45
C SER A 31 -3.13 -1.13 10.69
N TYR A 32 -2.48 -2.23 10.33
CA TYR A 32 -1.03 -2.38 10.44
C TYR A 32 -0.27 -1.40 9.55
N LEU A 33 -0.68 -1.25 8.28
CA LEU A 33 -0.10 -0.28 7.35
C LEU A 33 -0.37 1.15 7.82
N ILE A 34 -1.59 1.46 8.23
CA ILE A 34 -1.97 2.79 8.74
C ILE A 34 -1.10 3.16 9.95
N ASN A 35 -0.94 2.24 10.91
CA ASN A 35 -0.12 2.49 12.09
C ASN A 35 1.35 2.74 11.72
N LYS A 36 1.89 2.04 10.73
CA LYS A 36 3.25 2.29 10.21
C LYS A 36 3.39 3.66 9.55
N LEU A 37 2.41 4.06 8.73
CA LEU A 37 2.41 5.37 8.07
C LEU A 37 2.31 6.50 9.10
N ASN A 38 1.48 6.34 10.13
CA ASN A 38 1.27 7.35 11.16
C ASN A 38 2.30 7.30 12.30
N GLN A 39 3.24 6.36 12.27
CA GLN A 39 4.23 6.12 13.32
C GLN A 39 3.62 5.78 14.69
N ASN A 40 2.45 5.15 14.70
CA ASN A 40 1.76 4.70 15.91
C ASN A 40 2.49 3.48 16.51
N ASP A 41 2.38 3.29 17.82
CA ASP A 41 2.92 2.13 18.55
C ASP A 41 4.43 1.88 18.30
N ASN A 42 5.22 2.93 18.06
CA ASN A 42 6.63 2.87 17.65
C ASN A 42 6.89 2.10 16.34
N ARG A 43 5.87 1.87 15.51
CA ARG A 43 6.00 1.19 14.23
C ARG A 43 6.36 2.20 13.15
N LYS A 44 7.57 2.09 12.61
CA LYS A 44 8.01 2.93 11.50
C LYS A 44 7.70 2.28 10.15
N PHE A 45 7.31 3.09 9.17
CA PHE A 45 7.33 2.71 7.76
C PHE A 45 8.80 2.60 7.31
N THR A 46 9.20 1.42 6.84
CA THR A 46 10.60 1.13 6.52
C THR A 46 10.84 1.10 5.02
N LYS A 47 12.12 1.11 4.60
CA LYS A 47 12.50 0.91 3.20
C LYS A 47 11.90 -0.37 2.60
N LYS A 48 11.87 -1.47 3.38
CA LYS A 48 11.25 -2.74 2.94
C LYS A 48 9.75 -2.62 2.73
N ASP A 49 9.07 -1.80 3.55
CA ASP A 49 7.64 -1.52 3.35
C ASP A 49 7.43 -0.70 2.07
N ALA A 50 8.30 0.27 1.79
CA ALA A 50 8.26 1.06 0.55
C ALA A 50 8.47 0.21 -0.70
N GLU A 51 9.43 -0.71 -0.68
CA GLU A 51 9.72 -1.64 -1.78
C GLU A 51 8.50 -2.53 -2.08
N LYS A 52 7.91 -3.15 -1.05
CA LYS A 52 6.70 -3.98 -1.19
C LYS A 52 5.49 -3.18 -1.69
N ALA A 53 5.28 -1.99 -1.14
CA ALA A 53 4.20 -1.12 -1.58
C ALA A 53 4.35 -0.74 -3.06
N MET A 54 5.57 -0.43 -3.50
CA MET A 54 5.87 -0.14 -4.90
C MET A 54 5.55 -1.32 -5.82
N GLU A 55 5.92 -2.54 -5.44
CA GLU A 55 5.61 -3.76 -6.21
C GLU A 55 4.10 -3.97 -6.35
N VAL A 56 3.35 -3.83 -5.25
CA VAL A 56 1.89 -3.96 -5.26
C VAL A 56 1.24 -2.91 -6.15
N LEU A 57 1.67 -1.65 -6.03
CA LEU A 57 1.15 -0.54 -6.84
C LEU A 57 1.39 -0.77 -8.34
N LYS A 58 2.59 -1.20 -8.73
CA LYS A 58 2.91 -1.54 -10.13
C LYS A 58 2.02 -2.65 -10.66
N ARG A 59 1.84 -3.72 -9.89
CA ARG A 59 1.01 -4.87 -10.28
C ARG A 59 -0.46 -4.48 -10.48
N LEU A 60 -1.01 -3.66 -9.57
CA LEU A 60 -2.39 -3.16 -9.71
C LEU A 60 -2.54 -2.24 -10.92
N SER A 61 -1.54 -1.41 -11.21
CA SER A 61 -1.52 -0.56 -12.41
C SER A 61 -1.49 -1.36 -13.71
N ILE A 62 -0.66 -2.41 -13.79
CA ILE A 62 -0.61 -3.30 -14.96
C ILE A 62 -1.97 -3.98 -15.19
N GLY A 63 -2.65 -4.39 -14.11
CA GLY A 63 -4.00 -4.96 -14.21
C GLY A 63 -5.00 -4.00 -14.86
N ILE A 64 -4.90 -2.70 -14.58
CA ILE A 64 -5.75 -1.66 -15.18
C ILE A 64 -5.43 -1.45 -16.66
N ILE A 65 -4.14 -1.44 -17.03
CA ILE A 65 -3.70 -1.24 -18.44
C ILE A 65 -4.24 -2.32 -19.38
N ASN A 66 -4.42 -3.54 -18.87
CA ASN A 66 -4.90 -4.67 -19.67
C ASN A 66 -6.43 -4.76 -19.78
N LEU A 67 -7.18 -3.80 -19.22
CA LEU A 67 -8.64 -3.77 -19.35
C LEU A 67 -9.03 -3.29 -20.74
N THR A 68 -9.95 -4.00 -21.39
CA THR A 68 -10.62 -3.57 -22.61
C THR A 68 -12.06 -3.16 -22.30
N LEU A 69 -12.59 -2.19 -23.05
CA LEU A 69 -14.00 -1.85 -23.01
C LEU A 69 -14.75 -2.75 -24.01
N GLU A 70 -15.88 -3.33 -23.59
CA GLU A 70 -16.82 -4.05 -24.48
C GLU A 70 -17.82 -3.09 -25.11
#